data_AF-A0A9R0TC79-F1
#
_entry.id   AF-A0A9R0TC79-F1
#
_cell.length_a   1.000
_cell.length_b   1.000
_cell.length_c   1.000
_cell.angle_alpha   90.00
_cell.angle_beta   90.00
_cell.angle_gamma   90.00
#
_symmetry.space_group_name_H-M   'P 1'
#
loop_
_entity.id
_entity.type
_entity.pdbx_description
1 polymer ?
#
loop_
_entity_poly.entity_id
_entity_poly.type
_entity_poly.pdbx_seq_one_letter_code
_entity_poly.pdbx_strand_id
1 'polypeptide(L)'
;MGIKRPGQCGAAASLALLLLLVAAPPRGCVAAAGSGGGGLTRGSFPKGFVFGTASAAYQYEGAVKVDGRGQTIWDTFAHTFGKITDFSNADVAVDQYHRFEEDIQLMADMGMDAYRFSIAWARILPNGVGQVNQAGIDHYNRLINALLAKGIQPYVTLYHWDLPQALEDKYNGWLDRQIVKWLKTQG
;
A
#
# COMPACT_ATOMS: atom_id res chain seq x y z
N MET A 1 -69.99 -54.65 12.93
CA MET A 1 -69.50 -55.95 12.43
C MET A 1 -68.07 -56.12 12.96
N GLY A 2 -67.91 -56.72 14.15
CA GLY A 2 -67.12 -57.95 14.36
C GLY A 2 -65.68 -57.82 13.81
N ILE A 3 -64.62 -57.89 14.62
CA ILE A 3 -64.17 -59.10 15.31
C ILE A 3 -63.13 -58.74 16.39
N LYS A 4 -63.30 -59.32 17.59
CA LYS A 4 -62.28 -59.53 18.62
C LYS A 4 -61.28 -60.60 18.15
N ARG A 5 -59.99 -60.47 18.48
CA ARG A 5 -59.26 -61.48 19.30
C ARG A 5 -57.86 -61.00 19.76
N PRO A 6 -57.37 -61.49 20.92
CA PRO A 6 -56.18 -60.97 21.59
C PRO A 6 -54.99 -61.97 21.60
N GLY A 7 -53.82 -61.47 22.00
CA GLY A 7 -52.84 -62.22 22.80
C GLY A 7 -51.55 -62.66 22.11
N GLN A 8 -50.42 -62.18 22.64
CA GLN A 8 -49.20 -62.90 23.07
C GLN A 8 -48.03 -61.88 23.07
N CYS A 9 -47.59 -61.36 24.21
CA CYS A 9 -46.66 -61.95 25.20
C CYS A 9 -45.26 -62.24 24.61
N GLY A 10 -44.33 -61.33 24.89
CA GLY A 10 -42.90 -61.44 24.63
C GLY A 10 -42.19 -60.39 25.48
N ALA A 11 -41.94 -60.72 26.74
CA ALA A 11 -41.19 -59.89 27.66
C ALA A 11 -39.69 -59.99 27.35
N ALA A 12 -39.02 -58.84 27.24
CA ALA A 12 -37.61 -58.70 27.57
C ALA A 12 -37.33 -57.23 27.93
N ALA A 13 -36.98 -57.02 29.20
CA ALA A 13 -35.99 -56.09 29.76
C ALA A 13 -35.57 -54.88 28.89
N SER A 14 -35.44 -53.64 29.37
CA SER A 14 -35.20 -53.16 30.72
C SER A 14 -35.18 -51.63 30.68
N LEU A 15 -35.51 -51.04 31.83
CA LEU A 15 -35.06 -49.73 32.34
C LEU A 15 -35.45 -48.43 31.60
N ALA A 16 -36.41 -47.76 32.25
CA ALA A 16 -36.28 -46.41 32.81
C ALA A 16 -36.06 -45.22 31.85
N LEU A 17 -37.18 -44.51 31.69
CA LEU A 17 -37.30 -43.09 31.40
C LEU A 17 -36.40 -42.23 32.31
N LEU A 18 -35.49 -41.45 31.74
CA LEU A 18 -35.03 -40.20 32.34
C LEU A 18 -34.73 -39.19 31.23
N LEU A 19 -35.67 -38.28 31.01
CA LEU A 19 -35.41 -36.99 30.36
C LEU A 19 -34.48 -36.18 31.27
N LEU A 20 -33.22 -36.06 30.88
CA LEU A 20 -32.34 -35.00 31.36
C LEU A 20 -32.07 -34.07 30.18
N LEU A 21 -32.82 -32.97 30.15
CA LEU A 21 -32.42 -31.73 29.51
C LEU A 21 -31.07 -31.32 30.12
N VAL A 22 -29.97 -31.70 29.46
CA VAL A 22 -28.68 -31.05 29.72
C VAL A 22 -28.80 -29.67 29.10
N ALA A 23 -29.15 -28.69 29.92
CA ALA A 23 -28.88 -27.30 29.61
C ALA A 23 -27.36 -27.18 29.43
N ALA A 24 -26.91 -27.15 28.17
CA ALA A 24 -25.55 -26.75 27.87
C ALA A 24 -25.38 -25.34 28.46
N PRO A 25 -24.38 -25.10 29.33
CA PRO A 25 -24.09 -23.74 29.73
C PRO A 25 -23.78 -22.97 28.44
N PRO A 26 -24.14 -21.67 28.35
CA PRO A 26 -23.65 -20.87 27.26
C PRO A 26 -22.13 -21.04 27.27
N ARG A 27 -21.57 -21.48 26.14
CA ARG A 27 -20.13 -21.32 25.90
C ARG A 27 -19.91 -19.82 25.85
N GLY A 28 -19.77 -19.22 27.03
CA GLY A 28 -19.25 -17.89 27.17
C GLY A 28 -17.88 -17.94 26.53
N CYS A 29 -17.70 -17.19 25.45
CA CYS A 29 -16.39 -16.64 25.16
C CYS A 29 -16.00 -15.92 26.45
N VAL A 30 -15.17 -16.55 27.28
CA VAL A 30 -14.38 -15.81 28.25
C VAL A 30 -13.47 -14.95 27.39
N ALA A 31 -13.93 -13.74 27.09
CA ALA A 31 -13.02 -12.67 26.76
C ALA A 31 -12.05 -12.64 27.94
N ALA A 32 -10.80 -13.01 27.69
CA ALA A 32 -9.75 -12.73 28.64
C ALA A 32 -9.73 -11.21 28.81
N ALA A 33 -10.40 -10.73 29.85
CA ALA A 33 -10.27 -9.37 30.32
C ALA A 33 -8.89 -9.26 30.98
N GLY A 34 -7.86 -9.17 30.13
CA GLY A 34 -6.55 -8.71 30.51
C GLY A 34 -6.61 -7.19 30.69
N SER A 35 -6.92 -6.74 31.90
CA SER A 35 -6.59 -5.38 32.33
C SER A 35 -5.08 -5.30 32.52
N GLY A 36 -4.39 -4.68 31.57
CA GLY A 36 -2.98 -4.31 31.67
C GLY A 36 -2.60 -3.53 30.42
N GLY A 37 -1.94 -2.38 30.57
CA GLY A 37 -1.54 -1.51 29.45
C GLY A 37 -0.60 -2.21 28.45
N GLY A 38 -1.17 -3.00 27.54
CA GLY A 38 -0.44 -3.79 26.55
C GLY A 38 -0.36 -3.03 25.23
N GLY A 39 0.84 -2.57 24.87
CA GLY A 39 1.10 -1.97 23.57
C GLY A 39 0.84 -2.94 22.42
N LEU A 40 0.51 -2.39 21.25
CA LEU A 40 0.47 -3.16 20.00
C LEU A 40 1.86 -3.73 19.72
N THR A 41 1.94 -5.02 19.37
CA THR A 41 3.19 -5.66 18.95
C THR A 41 3.00 -6.33 17.60
N ARG A 42 4.09 -6.75 16.95
CA ARG A 42 4.00 -7.55 15.70
C ARG A 42 3.21 -8.85 15.90
N GLY A 43 3.18 -9.43 17.11
CA GLY A 43 2.40 -10.62 17.43
C GLY A 43 0.88 -10.39 17.46
N SER A 44 0.43 -9.13 17.47
CA SER A 44 -0.98 -8.76 17.39
C SER A 44 -1.56 -8.84 15.97
N PHE A 45 -0.71 -9.06 14.95
CA PHE A 45 -1.10 -9.08 13.53
C PHE A 45 -0.86 -10.47 12.92
N PRO A 46 -1.49 -10.80 11.77
CA PRO A 46 -1.25 -12.06 11.07
C PRO A 46 0.24 -12.29 10.79
N LYS A 47 0.66 -13.56 10.79
CA LYS A 47 2.03 -13.92 10.43
C LYS A 47 2.36 -13.40 9.02
N GLY A 48 3.47 -12.67 8.89
CA GLY A 48 3.89 -12.06 7.64
C GLY A 48 3.20 -10.73 7.31
N PHE A 49 2.48 -10.12 8.27
CA PHE A 49 1.98 -8.76 8.10
C PHE A 49 3.14 -7.78 7.91
N VAL A 50 3.07 -6.98 6.84
CA VAL A 50 4.10 -6.03 6.42
C VAL A 50 3.80 -4.66 7.02
N PHE A 51 4.76 -4.10 7.74
CA PHE A 51 4.74 -2.71 8.19
C PHE A 51 5.70 -1.89 7.32
N GLY A 52 5.25 -0.74 6.85
CA GLY A 52 6.07 0.12 6.01
C GLY A 52 5.65 1.56 6.06
N THR A 53 6.52 2.41 5.52
CA THR A 53 6.25 3.83 5.30
C THR A 53 5.93 4.07 3.83
N ALA A 54 5.31 5.21 3.52
CA ALA A 54 4.86 5.54 2.18
C ALA A 54 5.11 7.01 1.84
N SER A 55 5.45 7.27 0.58
CA SER A 55 5.65 8.64 0.07
C SER A 55 5.30 8.74 -1.44
N ALA A 56 5.33 9.95 -2.01
CA ALA A 56 5.20 10.21 -3.47
C ALA A 56 6.27 11.15 -4.06
N ALA A 57 6.85 10.82 -5.22
CA ALA A 57 8.05 11.44 -5.80
C ALA A 57 8.10 12.97 -5.67
N TYR A 58 7.04 13.66 -6.12
CA TYR A 58 6.98 15.12 -6.06
C TYR A 58 6.98 15.68 -4.62
N GLN A 59 6.48 14.93 -3.64
CA GLN A 59 6.41 15.36 -2.24
C GLN A 59 7.75 15.25 -1.51
N TYR A 60 8.69 14.41 -1.96
CA TYR A 60 9.91 14.10 -1.20
C TYR A 60 11.22 14.23 -1.95
N GLU A 61 11.26 13.94 -3.26
CA GLU A 61 12.54 13.85 -3.99
C GLU A 61 13.22 15.21 -4.06
N GLY A 62 12.46 16.24 -4.45
CA GLY A 62 13.04 17.48 -4.93
C GLY A 62 13.82 17.27 -6.22
N ALA A 63 14.90 18.04 -6.37
CA ALA A 63 15.83 17.94 -7.49
C ALA A 63 15.10 18.06 -8.85
N VAL A 64 14.14 19.00 -8.93
CA VAL A 64 13.22 19.11 -10.09
C VAL A 64 13.90 19.58 -11.38
N LYS A 65 15.09 20.18 -11.28
CA LYS A 65 15.94 20.64 -12.40
C LYS A 65 17.25 19.86 -12.54
N VAL A 66 17.42 18.77 -11.76
CA VAL A 66 18.64 17.98 -11.73
C VAL A 66 18.50 16.77 -12.66
N ASP A 67 19.61 16.40 -13.30
CA ASP A 67 19.75 15.14 -14.05
C ASP A 67 18.64 14.90 -15.07
N GLY A 68 18.21 15.97 -15.76
CA GLY A 68 17.33 15.88 -16.91
C GLY A 68 15.87 15.57 -16.62
N ARG A 69 15.40 15.67 -15.36
CA ARG A 69 13.96 15.55 -15.05
C ARG A 69 13.15 16.61 -15.81
N GLY A 70 12.09 16.19 -16.49
CA GLY A 70 11.11 17.08 -17.10
C GLY A 70 10.13 17.68 -16.09
N GLN A 71 9.46 18.77 -16.46
CA GLN A 71 8.41 19.37 -15.64
C GLN A 71 7.15 18.50 -15.62
N THR A 72 6.43 18.55 -14.50
CA THR A 72 5.10 17.95 -14.30
C THR A 72 4.05 19.04 -14.15
N ILE A 73 2.78 18.64 -14.24
CA ILE A 73 1.65 19.53 -13.95
C ILE A 73 1.73 20.19 -12.57
N TRP A 74 2.32 19.51 -11.60
CA TRP A 74 2.51 20.05 -10.25
C TRP A 74 3.63 21.07 -10.16
N ASP A 75 4.69 20.94 -10.97
CA ASP A 75 5.73 21.97 -11.05
C ASP A 75 5.08 23.28 -11.51
N THR A 76 4.29 23.26 -12.58
CA THR A 76 3.57 24.44 -13.09
C THR A 76 2.54 24.98 -12.10
N PHE A 77 1.72 24.09 -11.53
CA PHE A 77 0.67 24.46 -10.60
C PHE A 77 1.24 25.13 -9.35
N ALA A 78 2.28 24.55 -8.74
CA ALA A 78 2.88 25.08 -7.50
C ALA A 78 3.57 26.43 -7.71
N HIS A 79 4.13 26.68 -8.91
CA HIS A 79 4.73 27.96 -9.26
C HIS A 79 3.71 29.03 -9.68
N THR A 80 2.43 28.68 -9.79
CA THR A 80 1.38 29.65 -10.10
C THR A 80 1.00 30.42 -8.85
N PHE A 81 1.07 31.75 -8.91
CA PHE A 81 0.77 32.63 -7.78
C PHE A 81 -0.59 32.32 -7.15
N GLY A 82 -0.61 32.18 -5.82
CA GLY A 82 -1.82 31.94 -5.03
C GLY A 82 -2.39 30.52 -5.12
N LYS A 83 -1.73 29.57 -5.79
CA LYS A 83 -2.15 28.16 -5.80
C LYS A 83 -1.72 27.38 -4.57
N ILE A 84 -0.55 27.69 -4.02
CA ILE A 84 -0.06 27.16 -2.75
C ILE A 84 -0.20 28.24 -1.68
N THR A 85 -0.80 27.89 -0.54
CA THR A 85 -1.19 28.84 0.52
C THR A 85 -0.02 29.63 1.10
N ASP A 86 1.15 29.00 1.22
CA ASP A 86 2.38 29.61 1.73
C ASP A 86 3.37 29.99 0.61
N PHE A 87 2.95 29.87 -0.66
CA PHE A 87 3.74 30.13 -1.85
C PHE A 87 4.99 29.24 -1.99
N SER A 88 5.08 28.14 -1.25
CA SER A 88 6.15 27.15 -1.40
C SER A 88 5.96 26.27 -2.63
N ASN A 89 7.00 25.51 -2.97
CA ASN A 89 6.98 24.48 -4.01
C ASN A 89 7.84 23.29 -3.57
N ALA A 90 7.91 22.26 -4.41
CA ALA A 90 8.68 21.05 -4.13
C ALA A 90 10.00 20.99 -4.91
N ASP A 91 10.60 22.13 -5.25
CA ASP A 91 11.86 22.16 -6.01
C ASP A 91 12.98 21.40 -5.28
N VAL A 92 13.00 21.54 -3.95
CA VAL A 92 13.91 20.85 -3.02
C VAL A 92 13.18 19.79 -2.18
N ALA A 93 11.93 20.03 -1.79
CA ALA A 93 11.18 19.15 -0.88
C ALA A 93 11.99 18.81 0.40
N VAL A 94 12.11 17.52 0.76
CA VAL A 94 13.00 17.06 1.84
C VAL A 94 14.36 16.54 1.33
N ASP A 95 14.62 16.75 0.04
CA ASP A 95 15.84 16.40 -0.68
C ASP A 95 16.23 14.91 -0.63
N GLN A 96 15.23 14.02 -0.65
CA GLN A 96 15.50 12.58 -0.66
C GLN A 96 16.30 12.15 -1.89
N TYR A 97 16.23 12.91 -3.00
CA TYR A 97 17.02 12.61 -4.19
C TYR A 97 18.52 12.43 -3.87
N HIS A 98 19.05 13.25 -2.96
CA HIS A 98 20.43 13.16 -2.49
C HIS A 98 20.58 12.40 -1.16
N ARG A 99 19.51 12.33 -0.35
CA ARG A 99 19.56 11.86 1.04
C ARG A 99 18.89 10.50 1.29
N PHE A 100 18.49 9.78 0.23
CA PHE A 100 17.74 8.52 0.38
C PHE A 100 18.46 7.47 1.24
N GLU A 101 19.79 7.43 1.29
CA GLU A 101 20.51 6.48 2.14
C GLU A 101 20.27 6.74 3.64
N GLU A 102 20.17 8.00 4.05
CA GLU A 102 19.83 8.40 5.43
C GLU A 102 18.40 7.98 5.77
N ASP A 103 17.46 8.28 4.87
CA ASP A 103 16.05 7.91 5.05
C ASP A 103 15.86 6.39 5.16
N ILE A 104 16.57 5.61 4.33
CA ILE A 104 16.54 4.14 4.37
C ILE A 104 17.12 3.63 5.69
N GLN A 105 18.20 4.23 6.19
CA GLN A 105 18.76 3.85 7.49
C GLN A 105 17.74 4.09 8.61
N LEU A 106 17.04 5.22 8.60
CA LEU A 106 15.96 5.49 9.57
C LEU A 106 14.83 4.47 9.48
N MET A 107 14.42 4.08 8.27
CA MET A 107 13.41 3.04 8.09
C MET A 107 13.86 1.69 8.68
N ALA A 108 15.13 1.33 8.50
CA ALA A 108 15.71 0.13 9.09
C ALA A 108 15.76 0.21 10.62
N ASP A 109 16.17 1.35 11.18
CA ASP A 109 16.25 1.58 12.63
C ASP A 109 14.86 1.53 13.30
N MET A 110 13.82 2.00 12.60
CA MET A 110 12.43 1.87 13.04
C MET A 110 11.86 0.46 12.86
N GLY A 111 12.61 -0.45 12.23
CA GLY A 111 12.19 -1.82 11.98
C GLY A 111 11.07 -1.95 10.96
N MET A 112 11.08 -1.15 9.89
CA MET A 112 10.14 -1.24 8.78
C MET A 112 10.49 -2.41 7.84
N ASP A 113 9.46 -3.11 7.34
CA ASP A 113 9.60 -4.22 6.40
C ASP A 113 9.62 -3.76 4.95
N ALA A 114 8.93 -2.65 4.65
CA ALA A 114 8.69 -2.17 3.30
C ALA A 114 8.72 -0.66 3.20
N TYR A 115 9.03 -0.18 2.00
CA TYR A 115 8.91 1.22 1.64
C TYR A 115 8.12 1.35 0.34
N ARG A 116 6.98 2.03 0.42
CA ARG A 116 6.20 2.40 -0.75
C ARG A 116 6.63 3.77 -1.25
N PHE A 117 7.10 3.83 -2.49
CA PHE A 117 7.47 5.08 -3.14
C PHE A 117 6.88 5.14 -4.55
N SER A 118 6.93 6.30 -5.21
CA SER A 118 6.52 6.42 -6.61
C SER A 118 7.70 6.78 -7.50
N ILE A 119 7.63 6.34 -8.75
CA ILE A 119 8.57 6.76 -9.79
C ILE A 119 7.95 7.96 -10.51
N ALA A 120 8.66 9.10 -10.49
CA ALA A 120 8.26 10.27 -11.26
C ALA A 120 8.39 9.99 -12.76
N TRP A 121 7.26 9.95 -13.46
CA TRP A 121 7.21 9.70 -14.91
C TRP A 121 8.12 10.67 -15.66
N ALA A 122 8.03 11.97 -15.37
CA ALA A 122 8.85 13.00 -16.00
C ALA A 122 10.36 12.87 -15.68
N ARG A 123 10.75 12.09 -14.67
CA ARG A 123 12.17 11.80 -14.41
C ARG A 123 12.71 10.69 -15.32
N ILE A 124 11.86 9.75 -15.75
CA ILE A 124 12.22 8.68 -16.70
C ILE A 124 12.06 9.13 -18.15
N LEU A 125 10.95 9.80 -18.45
CA LEU A 125 10.59 10.31 -19.78
C LEU A 125 10.28 11.81 -19.64
N PRO A 126 11.24 12.72 -19.85
CA PRO A 126 11.07 14.15 -19.60
C PRO A 126 9.92 14.80 -20.38
N ASN A 127 9.69 14.32 -21.61
CA ASN A 127 8.57 14.76 -22.46
C ASN A 127 7.33 13.86 -22.33
N GLY A 128 7.31 12.97 -21.33
CA GLY A 128 6.29 11.95 -21.09
C GLY A 128 6.32 10.75 -22.04
N VAL A 129 6.91 10.89 -23.24
CA VAL A 129 7.11 9.81 -24.21
C VAL A 129 8.44 9.97 -24.93
N GLY A 130 8.90 8.89 -25.57
CA GLY A 130 10.07 8.94 -26.45
C GLY A 130 11.38 8.78 -25.69
N GLN A 131 12.22 9.81 -25.69
CA GLN A 131 13.59 9.73 -25.18
C GLN A 131 13.62 9.46 -23.67
N VAL A 132 14.32 8.39 -23.31
CA VAL A 132 14.58 7.99 -21.92
C VAL A 132 15.70 8.84 -21.33
N ASN A 133 15.50 9.23 -20.07
CA ASN A 133 16.52 9.86 -19.24
C ASN A 133 17.23 8.80 -18.39
N GLN A 134 18.44 8.43 -18.80
CA GLN A 134 19.22 7.39 -18.12
C GLN A 134 19.58 7.77 -16.67
N ALA A 135 19.90 9.03 -16.39
CA ALA A 135 20.24 9.47 -15.03
C ALA A 135 19.04 9.33 -14.07
N GLY A 136 17.81 9.50 -14.58
CA GLY A 136 16.59 9.20 -13.86
C GLY A 136 16.45 7.71 -13.52
N ILE A 137 16.73 6.82 -14.47
CA ILE A 137 16.76 5.37 -14.24
C ILE A 137 17.81 5.01 -13.19
N ASP A 138 19.01 5.57 -13.32
CA ASP A 138 20.12 5.29 -12.42
C ASP A 138 19.81 5.73 -10.98
N HIS A 139 19.08 6.83 -10.79
CA HIS A 139 18.59 7.24 -9.47
C HIS A 139 17.68 6.16 -8.83
N TYR A 140 16.63 5.71 -9.52
CA TYR A 140 15.74 4.69 -8.95
C TYR A 140 16.43 3.34 -8.77
N ASN A 141 17.36 2.98 -9.65
CA ASN A 141 18.21 1.79 -9.45
C ASN A 141 19.02 1.90 -8.17
N ARG A 142 19.65 3.04 -7.89
CA ARG A 142 20.38 3.27 -6.63
C ARG A 142 19.45 3.19 -5.41
N LEU A 143 18.29 3.83 -5.47
CA LEU A 143 17.28 3.78 -4.39
C LEU A 143 16.83 2.34 -4.10
N ILE A 144 16.43 1.60 -5.14
CA ILE A 144 15.95 0.22 -5.02
C ILE A 144 17.06 -0.69 -4.49
N ASN A 145 18.28 -0.56 -5.01
CA ASN A 145 19.41 -1.36 -4.54
C ASN A 145 19.74 -1.08 -3.08
N ALA A 146 19.66 0.19 -2.64
CA ALA A 146 19.88 0.56 -1.24
C ALA A 146 18.80 0.01 -0.31
N LEU A 147 17.52 0.04 -0.72
CA LEU A 147 16.41 -0.56 0.03
C LEU A 147 16.62 -2.06 0.22
N LEU A 148 16.90 -2.77 -0.88
CA LEU A 148 17.14 -4.21 -0.86
C LEU A 148 18.37 -4.58 -0.03
N ALA A 149 19.44 -3.78 -0.08
CA ALA A 149 20.63 -3.97 0.74
C ALA A 149 20.35 -3.88 2.24
N LYS A 150 19.28 -3.17 2.65
CA LYS A 150 18.82 -3.06 4.04
C LYS A 150 17.66 -4.01 4.38
N GLY A 151 17.29 -4.88 3.45
CA GLY A 151 16.19 -5.84 3.63
C GLY A 151 14.79 -5.21 3.59
N ILE A 152 14.67 -3.98 3.09
CA ILE A 152 13.39 -3.25 2.98
C ILE A 152 12.79 -3.53 1.60
N GLN A 153 11.55 -4.01 1.58
CA GLN A 153 10.87 -4.37 0.33
C GLN A 153 10.36 -3.12 -0.42
N PRO A 154 10.73 -2.92 -1.69
CA PRO A 154 10.24 -1.81 -2.49
C PRO A 154 8.82 -2.08 -3.00
N TYR A 155 7.88 -1.20 -2.64
CA TYR A 155 6.53 -1.18 -3.20
C TYR A 155 6.40 0.01 -4.15
N VAL A 156 6.43 -0.25 -5.45
CA VAL A 156 6.54 0.82 -6.45
C VAL A 156 5.17 1.25 -6.96
N THR A 157 4.88 2.55 -6.87
CA THR A 157 3.75 3.19 -7.55
C THR A 157 4.22 3.87 -8.83
N LEU A 158 3.57 3.56 -9.95
CA LEU A 158 3.97 4.09 -11.27
C LEU A 158 3.45 5.51 -11.56
N TYR A 159 2.46 5.99 -10.81
CA TYR A 159 1.91 7.33 -10.97
C TYR A 159 1.38 7.88 -9.64
N HIS A 160 1.76 9.11 -9.30
CA HIS A 160 1.23 9.80 -8.13
C HIS A 160 1.04 11.29 -8.41
N TRP A 161 0.09 11.59 -9.31
CA TRP A 161 -0.37 12.93 -9.68
C TRP A 161 0.62 13.78 -10.49
N ASP A 162 1.79 13.23 -10.79
CA ASP A 162 2.95 13.89 -11.38
C ASP A 162 3.03 13.68 -12.90
N LEU A 163 1.92 13.97 -13.61
CA LEU A 163 1.87 13.85 -15.07
C LEU A 163 2.90 14.81 -15.71
N PRO A 164 3.72 14.35 -16.67
CA PRO A 164 4.62 15.24 -17.42
C PRO A 164 3.83 16.38 -18.08
N GLN A 165 4.27 17.62 -17.85
CA GLN A 165 3.60 18.83 -18.35
C GLN A 165 3.45 18.79 -19.89
N ALA A 166 4.44 18.23 -20.59
CA ALA A 166 4.40 18.08 -22.05
C ALA A 166 3.19 17.27 -22.55
N LEU A 167 2.67 16.32 -21.76
CA LEU A 167 1.48 15.55 -22.13
C LEU A 167 0.20 16.34 -21.85
N GLU A 168 0.16 17.12 -20.78
CA GLU A 168 -0.94 18.05 -20.49
C GLU A 168 -1.05 19.09 -21.61
N ASP A 169 0.05 19.76 -21.94
CA ASP A 169 0.07 20.85 -22.93
C ASP A 169 -0.31 20.38 -24.34
N LYS A 170 0.18 19.21 -24.74
CA LYS A 170 0.03 18.71 -26.11
C LYS A 170 -1.25 17.93 -26.32
N TYR A 171 -1.74 17.25 -25.29
CA TYR A 171 -2.80 16.26 -25.41
C TYR A 171 -3.89 16.40 -24.34
N ASN A 172 -3.90 17.45 -23.53
CA ASN A 172 -4.89 17.62 -22.46
C ASN A 172 -4.87 16.46 -21.44
N GLY A 173 -3.69 15.84 -21.30
CA GLY A 173 -3.37 14.82 -20.30
C GLY A 173 -4.36 13.67 -20.25
N TRP A 174 -5.03 13.53 -19.10
CA TRP A 174 -5.96 12.43 -18.81
C TRP A 174 -7.23 12.43 -19.66
N LEU A 175 -7.54 13.54 -20.34
CA LEU A 175 -8.72 13.66 -21.19
C LEU A 175 -8.51 13.05 -22.59
N ASP A 176 -7.27 12.79 -23.00
CA ASP A 176 -6.95 12.09 -24.24
C ASP A 176 -6.78 10.58 -24.02
N ARG A 177 -7.45 9.78 -24.86
CA ARG A 177 -7.40 8.31 -24.86
C ARG A 177 -5.98 7.76 -25.07
N GLN A 178 -5.09 8.50 -25.72
CA GLN A 178 -3.69 8.12 -25.93
C GLN A 178 -2.93 7.91 -24.63
N ILE A 179 -3.37 8.51 -23.51
CA ILE A 179 -2.78 8.27 -22.18
C ILE A 179 -2.78 6.78 -21.81
N VAL A 180 -3.79 6.02 -22.26
CA VAL A 180 -3.88 4.57 -22.04
C VAL A 180 -2.73 3.85 -22.75
N LYS A 181 -2.36 4.31 -23.94
CA LYS A 181 -1.23 3.73 -24.68
C LYS A 181 0.07 4.03 -23.93
N TRP A 182 0.32 5.26 -23.49
CA TRP A 182 1.59 5.61 -22.84
C TRP A 182 1.77 4.97 -21.46
N LEU A 183 0.67 4.76 -20.72
CA LEU A 183 0.71 3.97 -19.49
C LEU A 183 0.99 2.48 -19.73
N LYS A 184 0.48 1.92 -20.83
CA LYS A 184 0.66 0.49 -21.17
C LYS A 184 1.99 0.18 -21.85
N THR A 185 2.44 1.07 -22.72
CA THR A 185 3.57 0.81 -23.63
C THR A 185 4.85 1.24 -22.94
N GLN A 186 5.45 0.29 -22.21
CA GLN A 186 6.84 0.32 -21.79
C GLN A 186 7.55 -0.77 -22.62
N GLY A 187 7.81 -0.48 -23.90
CA GLY A 187 8.36 -1.42 -24.89
C GLY A 187 7.80 -1.20 -26.29
#